data_AF-A0A853IMD0-F1
#
_entry.id   AF-A0A853IMD0-F1
#
_cell.length_a   1.000
_cell.length_b   1.000
_cell.length_c   1.000
_cell.angle_alpha   90.00
_cell.angle_beta   90.00
_cell.angle_gamma   90.00
#
_symmetry.space_group_name_H-M   'P 1'
#
loop_
_entity.id
_entity.type
_entity.pdbx_description
1 polymer ?
#
loop_
_entity_poly.entity_id
_entity_poly.type
_entity_poly.pdbx_seq_one_letter_code
_entity_poly.pdbx_strand_id
1 'polypeptide(L)'
;MNTPAYYDTVPPITMTDPLAETLGSAEGGTLEYRYLDAVKLTGHSCPTVAGAWRLTRDALARLYPQGTPRRGEIRVELRESLDDGVVGVIASVVSLVTGAANAGGFKGFAGRHGRKDLLAFGVPMRGDIRFTRLDDGRSVEFTRQGFAVPRSAELTQLLRAAVAPEATEAARRAFAQRWSGWVEQMTDPACPPEWVETAA
;
A
#
# COMPACT_ATOMS: atom_id res chain seq x y z
N MET A 1 -12.59 -16.88 -5.58
CA MET A 1 -11.20 -16.85 -6.10
C MET A 1 -10.39 -17.77 -5.22
N ASN A 2 -9.56 -18.65 -5.78
CA ASN A 2 -8.62 -19.45 -5.00
C ASN A 2 -7.30 -18.66 -4.91
N THR A 3 -6.92 -18.21 -3.71
CA THR A 3 -5.74 -17.36 -3.48
C THR A 3 -4.81 -17.99 -2.45
N PRO A 4 -3.52 -17.62 -2.42
CA PRO A 4 -2.63 -18.01 -1.34
C PRO A 4 -3.24 -17.74 0.05
N ALA A 5 -3.19 -18.74 0.93
CA ALA A 5 -3.84 -18.67 2.25
C ALA A 5 -3.28 -17.56 3.15
N TYR A 6 -2.00 -17.21 2.98
CA TYR A 6 -1.38 -16.14 3.77
C TYR A 6 -2.00 -14.76 3.54
N TYR A 7 -2.73 -14.54 2.43
CA TYR A 7 -3.43 -13.27 2.23
C TYR A 7 -4.42 -12.97 3.36
N ASP A 8 -5.00 -14.01 3.97
CA ASP A 8 -5.92 -13.88 5.09
C ASP A 8 -5.23 -13.72 6.45
N THR A 9 -3.93 -14.00 6.52
CA THR A 9 -3.13 -13.83 7.74
C THR A 9 -2.48 -12.45 7.82
N VAL A 10 -2.36 -11.74 6.70
CA VAL A 10 -1.88 -10.35 6.70
C VAL A 10 -2.86 -9.46 7.47
N PRO A 11 -2.42 -8.70 8.48
CA PRO A 11 -3.34 -7.92 9.29
C PRO A 11 -4.10 -6.86 8.46
N PRO A 12 -5.42 -6.72 8.67
CA PRO A 12 -6.24 -5.77 7.93
C PRO A 12 -5.95 -4.31 8.34
N ILE A 13 -6.53 -3.37 7.58
CA ILE A 13 -6.59 -1.95 7.91
C ILE A 13 -8.05 -1.54 8.03
N THR A 14 -8.45 -1.07 9.21
CA THR A 14 -9.79 -0.53 9.44
C THR A 14 -9.76 0.99 9.39
N MET A 15 -10.67 1.58 8.63
CA MET A 15 -10.83 3.02 8.46
C MET A 15 -12.27 3.43 8.81
N THR A 16 -12.44 4.64 9.36
CA THR A 16 -13.75 5.30 9.40
C THR A 16 -13.84 6.27 8.22
N ASP A 17 -14.79 6.06 7.31
CA ASP A 17 -15.05 6.93 6.17
C ASP A 17 -16.37 7.72 6.34
N PRO A 18 -16.30 9.02 6.66
CA PRO A 18 -17.49 9.85 6.82
C PRO A 18 -18.32 9.98 5.54
N LEU A 19 -17.70 9.84 4.36
CA LEU A 19 -18.44 9.83 3.09
C LEU A 19 -19.25 8.53 2.96
N ALA A 20 -18.64 7.39 3.30
CA ALA A 20 -19.32 6.11 3.24
C ALA A 20 -20.51 6.07 4.21
N GLU A 21 -20.36 6.64 5.41
CA GLU A 21 -21.47 6.82 6.35
C GLU A 21 -22.57 7.71 5.77
N THR A 22 -22.20 8.91 5.29
CA THR A 22 -23.15 9.90 4.75
C THR A 22 -23.96 9.36 3.57
N LEU A 23 -23.34 8.53 2.73
CA LEU A 23 -23.99 7.93 1.56
C LEU A 23 -24.62 6.56 1.85
N GLY A 24 -24.59 6.08 3.09
CA GLY A 24 -25.11 4.76 3.45
C GLY A 24 -24.38 3.59 2.79
N SER A 25 -23.13 3.78 2.37
CA SER A 25 -22.30 2.76 1.73
C SER A 25 -21.69 1.77 2.74
N ALA A 26 -21.56 2.17 4.00
CA ALA A 26 -21.10 1.31 5.10
C ALA A 26 -21.71 1.77 6.43
N GLU A 27 -22.17 0.81 7.23
CA GLU A 27 -22.70 1.08 8.58
C GLU A 27 -21.62 1.71 9.46
N GLY A 28 -21.94 2.85 10.09
CA GLY A 28 -21.00 3.64 10.88
C GLY A 28 -19.76 4.12 10.10
N GLY A 29 -19.81 4.10 8.76
CA GLY A 29 -18.68 4.42 7.90
C GLY A 29 -17.47 3.49 8.06
N THR A 30 -17.63 2.33 8.71
CA THR A 30 -16.49 1.45 9.01
C THR A 30 -16.15 0.61 7.79
N LEU A 31 -14.92 0.75 7.29
CA LEU A 31 -14.39 0.00 6.15
C LEU A 31 -13.17 -0.82 6.60
N GLU A 32 -13.26 -2.14 6.48
CA GLU A 32 -12.10 -3.04 6.61
C GLU A 32 -11.50 -3.29 5.22
N TYR A 33 -10.22 -3.00 5.07
CA TYR A 33 -9.41 -3.37 3.91
C TYR A 33 -8.54 -4.56 4.27
N ARG A 34 -8.49 -5.56 3.39
CA ARG A 34 -7.64 -6.75 3.51
C ARG A 34 -6.52 -6.71 2.47
N TYR A 35 -5.43 -7.44 2.70
CA TYR A 35 -4.32 -7.50 1.74
C TYR A 35 -4.78 -7.98 0.36
N LEU A 36 -5.78 -8.86 0.32
CA LEU A 36 -6.41 -9.29 -0.93
C LEU A 36 -6.98 -8.13 -1.76
N ASP A 37 -7.43 -7.03 -1.14
CA ASP A 37 -7.96 -5.88 -1.88
C ASP A 37 -6.82 -5.13 -2.59
N ALA A 38 -5.65 -5.02 -1.97
CA ALA A 38 -4.45 -4.50 -2.63
C ALA A 38 -3.98 -5.41 -3.78
N VAL A 39 -4.08 -6.74 -3.61
CA VAL A 39 -3.77 -7.71 -4.68
C VAL A 39 -4.78 -7.61 -5.83
N LYS A 40 -6.08 -7.46 -5.55
CA LYS A 40 -7.10 -7.25 -6.59
C LYS A 40 -6.88 -5.95 -7.34
N LEU A 41 -6.52 -4.87 -6.64
CA LEU A 41 -6.22 -3.58 -7.24
C LEU A 41 -5.04 -3.65 -8.22
N THR A 42 -3.99 -4.37 -7.85
CA THR A 42 -2.71 -4.42 -8.60
C THR A 42 -2.59 -5.65 -9.51
N GLY A 43 -3.54 -6.58 -9.42
CA GLY A 43 -3.57 -7.84 -10.15
C GLY A 43 -2.63 -8.92 -9.61
N HIS A 44 -1.73 -8.61 -8.68
CA HIS A 44 -0.74 -9.57 -8.16
C HIS A 44 -0.16 -9.15 -6.80
N SER A 45 0.41 -10.11 -6.08
CA SER A 45 1.23 -9.85 -4.89
C SER A 45 2.70 -9.77 -5.30
N CYS A 46 3.36 -8.66 -4.96
CA CYS A 46 4.78 -8.47 -5.15
C CYS A 46 5.38 -7.74 -3.94
N PRO A 47 6.73 -7.71 -3.82
CA PRO A 47 7.40 -7.02 -2.72
C PRO A 47 6.93 -5.58 -2.51
N THR A 48 6.73 -4.81 -3.60
CA THR A 48 6.23 -3.44 -3.51
C THR A 48 4.83 -3.34 -2.93
N VAL A 49 3.93 -4.26 -3.28
CA VAL A 49 2.53 -4.25 -2.77
C VAL A 49 2.51 -4.62 -1.29
N ALA A 50 3.28 -5.64 -0.88
CA ALA A 50 3.46 -6.00 0.52
C ALA A 50 4.07 -4.85 1.34
N GLY A 51 5.12 -4.22 0.81
CA GLY A 51 5.78 -3.07 1.41
C GLY A 51 4.86 -1.86 1.58
N ALA A 52 4.13 -1.49 0.52
CA ALA A 52 3.18 -0.38 0.56
C ALA A 52 2.01 -0.63 1.52
N TRP A 53 1.54 -1.88 1.61
CA TRP A 53 0.52 -2.27 2.60
C TRP A 53 1.03 -2.07 4.03
N ARG A 54 2.22 -2.59 4.35
CA ARG A 54 2.83 -2.44 5.68
C ARG A 54 3.15 -0.99 6.01
N LEU A 55 3.75 -0.25 5.08
CA LEU A 55 3.97 1.19 5.20
C LEU A 55 2.69 1.93 5.56
N THR A 56 1.59 1.64 4.86
CA THR A 56 0.31 2.30 5.10
C THR A 56 -0.19 1.97 6.52
N ARG A 57 -0.09 0.71 6.95
CA ARG A 57 -0.42 0.31 8.33
C ARG A 57 0.37 1.08 9.36
N ASP A 58 1.69 1.15 9.19
CA ASP A 58 2.60 1.76 10.16
C ASP A 58 2.38 3.28 10.22
N ALA A 59 2.23 3.95 9.07
CA ALA A 59 1.93 5.37 9.01
C ALA A 59 0.61 5.72 9.71
N LEU A 60 -0.45 4.92 9.48
CA LEU A 60 -1.76 5.13 10.11
C LEU A 60 -1.71 4.90 11.62
N ALA A 61 -1.03 3.84 12.08
CA ALA A 61 -0.85 3.58 13.50
C ALA A 61 -0.11 4.72 14.21
N ARG A 62 0.85 5.34 13.53
CA ARG A 62 1.62 6.49 14.05
C ARG A 62 0.81 7.78 14.10
N LEU A 63 -0.02 8.04 13.08
CA LEU A 63 -0.89 9.22 13.01
C LEU A 63 -2.12 9.12 13.92
N TYR A 64 -2.59 7.91 14.22
CA TYR A 64 -3.80 7.64 15.00
C TYR A 64 -3.53 6.62 16.12
N PRO A 65 -2.65 6.91 17.11
CA PRO A 65 -2.28 5.94 18.15
C PRO A 65 -3.41 5.57 19.12
N GLN A 66 -4.51 6.34 19.13
CA GLN A 66 -5.62 6.20 20.09
C GLN A 66 -6.99 6.15 19.39
N GLY A 67 -7.06 5.84 18.09
CA GLY A 67 -8.34 5.81 17.39
C GLY A 67 -8.23 5.27 15.97
N THR A 68 -9.39 5.11 15.34
CA THR A 68 -9.47 4.64 13.94
C THR A 68 -9.10 5.79 12.99
N PRO A 69 -8.19 5.56 12.03
CA PRO A 69 -7.87 6.58 11.03
C PRO A 69 -9.08 6.96 10.17
N ARG A 70 -9.15 8.23 9.76
CA ARG A 70 -10.28 8.76 8.99
C ARG A 70 -9.96 8.82 7.49
N ARG A 71 -10.75 8.10 6.69
CA ARG A 71 -10.52 8.01 5.25
C ARG A 71 -10.81 9.34 4.55
N GLY A 72 -9.84 9.73 3.73
CA GLY A 72 -9.73 10.96 2.97
C GLY A 72 -9.64 12.22 3.81
N GLU A 73 -9.12 12.09 5.03
CA GLU A 73 -8.63 13.20 5.86
C GLU A 73 -7.11 13.13 6.06
N ILE A 74 -6.43 12.46 5.12
CA ILE A 74 -5.00 12.25 5.10
C ILE A 74 -4.52 12.66 3.71
N ARG A 75 -3.57 13.60 3.67
CA ARG A 75 -2.79 13.90 2.48
C ARG A 75 -1.61 12.94 2.40
N VAL A 76 -1.31 12.47 1.21
CA VAL A 76 -0.19 11.59 0.90
C VAL A 76 0.65 12.28 -0.18
N GLU A 77 1.94 12.42 0.09
CA GLU A 77 2.87 13.09 -0.81
C GLU A 77 4.05 12.15 -1.07
N LEU A 78 4.42 11.96 -2.33
CA LEU A 78 5.57 11.18 -2.73
C LEU A 78 6.64 12.10 -3.32
N ARG A 79 7.91 11.80 -3.00
CA ARG A 79 9.06 12.60 -3.45
C ARG A 79 9.26 12.51 -4.96
N GLU A 80 9.16 11.30 -5.50
CA GLU A 80 9.40 11.02 -6.91
C GLU A 80 8.12 11.22 -7.76
N SER A 81 8.28 11.23 -9.08
CA SER A 81 7.17 11.34 -10.03
C SER A 81 6.34 10.05 -10.09
N LEU A 82 5.08 10.15 -10.53
CA LEU A 82 4.16 9.02 -10.62
C LEU A 82 4.70 7.84 -11.46
N ASP A 83 5.42 8.16 -12.53
CA ASP A 83 5.99 7.23 -13.50
C ASP A 83 7.38 6.71 -13.14
N ASP A 84 7.97 7.18 -12.03
CA ASP A 84 9.26 6.69 -11.59
C ASP A 84 9.15 5.30 -10.95
N GLY A 85 9.82 4.32 -11.56
CA GLY A 85 9.92 2.94 -11.08
C GLY A 85 8.58 2.33 -10.65
N VAL A 86 8.38 2.19 -9.34
CA VAL A 86 7.19 1.57 -8.73
C VAL A 86 6.35 2.55 -7.91
N VAL A 87 6.62 3.85 -8.03
CA VAL A 87 5.94 4.92 -7.27
C VAL A 87 4.43 4.88 -7.47
N GLY A 88 3.95 4.70 -8.70
CA GLY A 88 2.53 4.54 -8.99
C GLY A 88 1.88 3.31 -8.34
N VAL A 89 2.62 2.21 -8.18
CA VAL A 89 2.11 1.00 -7.49
C VAL A 89 1.95 1.28 -6.00
N ILE A 90 2.96 1.88 -5.37
CA ILE A 90 2.92 2.29 -3.97
C ILE A 90 1.74 3.23 -3.73
N ALA A 91 1.64 4.28 -4.55
CA ALA A 91 0.58 5.27 -4.44
C ALA A 91 -0.82 4.66 -4.63
N SER A 92 -0.98 3.69 -5.53
CA SER A 92 -2.26 3.00 -5.73
C SER A 92 -2.71 2.25 -4.47
N VAL A 93 -1.81 1.50 -3.82
CA VAL A 93 -2.11 0.77 -2.58
C VAL A 93 -2.41 1.73 -1.43
N VAL A 94 -1.63 2.80 -1.29
CA VAL A 94 -1.88 3.83 -0.26
C VAL A 94 -3.23 4.52 -0.49
N SER A 95 -3.56 4.84 -1.74
CA SER A 95 -4.81 5.53 -2.12
C SER A 95 -6.04 4.67 -1.90
N LEU A 96 -5.95 3.36 -2.11
CA LEU A 96 -7.03 2.41 -1.80
C LEU A 96 -7.56 2.61 -0.38
N VAL A 97 -6.64 2.62 0.58
CA VAL A 97 -6.91 2.66 2.01
C VAL A 97 -7.23 4.08 2.46
N THR A 98 -6.36 5.04 2.15
CA THR A 98 -6.47 6.41 2.64
C THR A 98 -7.54 7.22 1.93
N GLY A 99 -7.95 6.81 0.72
CA GLY A 99 -8.83 7.60 -0.15
C GLY A 99 -8.19 8.87 -0.70
N ALA A 100 -6.89 9.11 -0.45
CA ALA A 100 -6.17 10.21 -1.06
C ALA A 100 -6.10 10.00 -2.58
N ALA A 101 -6.52 11.00 -3.36
CA ALA A 101 -6.53 10.92 -4.81
C ALA A 101 -5.88 12.14 -5.44
N ASN A 102 -5.41 11.98 -6.67
CA ASN A 102 -4.83 13.05 -7.47
C ASN A 102 -5.93 14.01 -7.98
N ALA A 103 -5.63 14.78 -9.03
CA ALA A 103 -6.58 15.74 -9.62
C ALA A 103 -7.90 15.11 -10.12
N GLY A 104 -7.93 13.79 -10.36
CA GLY A 104 -9.12 13.03 -10.73
C GLY A 104 -10.00 12.58 -9.56
N GLY A 105 -9.60 12.90 -8.31
CA GLY A 105 -10.33 12.51 -7.12
C GLY A 105 -11.71 13.13 -7.01
N PHE A 106 -12.54 12.53 -6.15
CA PHE A 106 -13.87 13.07 -5.83
C PHE A 106 -13.74 14.49 -5.25
N LYS A 107 -14.48 15.46 -5.82
CA LYS A 107 -14.45 16.85 -5.36
C LYS A 107 -15.14 17.06 -4.02
N GLY A 108 -15.92 16.08 -3.56
CA GLY A 108 -16.83 16.27 -2.45
C GLY A 108 -18.12 16.98 -2.86
N PHE A 109 -19.02 17.13 -1.90
CA PHE A 109 -20.22 17.97 -2.03
C PHE A 109 -20.34 18.88 -0.83
N ALA A 110 -20.85 20.11 -1.06
CA ALA A 110 -21.00 21.13 -0.04
C ALA A 110 -19.72 21.38 0.80
N GLY A 111 -18.54 21.32 0.17
CA GLY A 111 -17.24 21.54 0.83
C GLY A 111 -16.77 20.41 1.75
N ARG A 112 -17.42 19.24 1.72
CA ARG A 112 -17.10 18.09 2.56
C ARG A 112 -16.69 16.87 1.73
N HIS A 113 -15.96 15.94 2.35
CA HIS A 113 -15.63 14.63 1.77
C HIS A 113 -14.74 14.66 0.51
N GLY A 114 -14.04 15.77 0.26
CA GLY A 114 -13.08 15.87 -0.84
C GLY A 114 -11.99 14.80 -0.76
N ARG A 115 -11.65 14.22 -1.90
CA ARG A 115 -10.54 13.27 -2.11
C ARG A 115 -9.50 13.79 -3.09
N LYS A 116 -9.94 14.71 -3.96
CA LYS A 116 -9.12 15.39 -4.97
C LYS A 116 -7.95 16.13 -4.32
N ASP A 117 -6.79 16.08 -4.99
CA ASP A 117 -5.56 16.79 -4.62
C ASP A 117 -5.02 16.42 -3.22
N LEU A 118 -5.40 15.25 -2.71
CA LEU A 118 -4.84 14.68 -1.48
C LEU A 118 -3.67 13.76 -1.76
N LEU A 119 -3.46 13.33 -3.00
CA LEU A 119 -2.29 12.58 -3.45
C LEU A 119 -1.45 13.45 -4.38
N ALA A 120 -0.20 13.70 -4.00
CA ALA A 120 0.75 14.48 -4.78
C ALA A 120 2.07 13.72 -5.01
N PHE A 121 2.74 14.05 -6.11
CA PHE A 121 4.01 13.48 -6.56
C PHE A 121 5.01 14.60 -6.85
N GLY A 122 6.30 14.28 -6.87
CA GLY A 122 7.33 15.29 -7.13
C GLY A 122 7.48 16.32 -6.01
N VAL A 123 7.08 15.98 -4.78
CA VAL A 123 7.10 16.91 -3.64
C VAL A 123 8.47 16.86 -2.95
N PRO A 124 9.22 17.97 -2.87
CA PRO A 124 10.48 17.99 -2.14
C PRO A 124 10.28 17.65 -0.65
N MET A 125 10.96 16.61 -0.18
CA MET A 125 10.95 16.15 1.22
C MET A 125 12.24 15.37 1.54
N ARG A 126 12.48 15.00 2.81
CA ARG A 126 13.71 14.30 3.21
C ARG A 126 13.63 12.80 2.93
N GLY A 127 12.48 12.20 3.24
CA GLY A 127 12.16 10.82 2.91
C GLY A 127 11.56 10.67 1.51
N ASP A 128 10.86 9.57 1.30
CA ASP A 128 10.30 9.19 0.00
C ASP A 128 8.79 9.38 -0.06
N ILE A 129 8.11 9.27 1.08
CA ILE A 129 6.66 9.41 1.20
C ILE A 129 6.28 10.01 2.56
N ARG A 130 5.34 10.94 2.55
CA ARG A 130 4.78 11.60 3.74
C ARG A 130 3.27 11.43 3.81
N PHE A 131 2.78 11.14 5.01
CA PHE A 131 1.37 11.12 5.35
C PHE A 131 1.09 12.26 6.31
N THR A 132 0.13 13.13 5.99
CA THR A 132 -0.21 14.31 6.79
C THR A 132 -1.70 14.34 7.08
N ARG A 133 -2.06 14.40 8.35
CA ARG A 133 -3.45 14.63 8.77
C ARG A 133 -3.91 16.01 8.36
N LEU A 134 -5.15 16.10 7.88
CA LEU A 134 -5.71 17.39 7.45
C LEU A 134 -6.24 18.24 8.61
N ASP A 135 -6.62 17.62 9.72
CA ASP A 135 -7.27 18.30 10.85
C ASP A 135 -6.27 19.01 11.77
N ASP A 136 -5.12 18.40 12.03
CA ASP A 136 -4.11 18.92 12.96
C ASP A 136 -2.71 19.10 12.34
N GLY A 137 -2.54 18.74 11.06
CA GLY A 137 -1.28 18.89 10.35
C GLY A 137 -0.16 17.95 10.80
N ARG A 138 -0.42 17.02 11.73
CA ARG A 138 0.60 16.04 12.13
C ARG A 138 0.97 15.17 10.94
N SER A 139 2.26 14.96 10.76
CA SER A 139 2.80 14.20 9.65
C SER A 139 3.81 13.16 10.09
N VAL A 140 3.89 12.09 9.32
CA VAL A 140 4.93 11.06 9.42
C VAL A 140 5.52 10.86 8.03
N GLU A 141 6.84 10.74 7.97
CA GLU A 141 7.60 10.67 6.72
C GLU A 141 8.47 9.43 6.74
N PHE A 142 8.55 8.69 5.64
CA PHE A 142 9.24 7.40 5.57
C PHE A 142 10.25 7.38 4.42
N THR A 143 11.39 6.76 4.68
CA THR A 143 12.42 6.46 3.67
C THR A 143 12.48 4.96 3.45
N ARG A 144 12.59 4.54 2.19
CA ARG A 144 12.74 3.14 1.81
C ARG A 144 14.19 2.72 1.93
N GLN A 145 14.45 1.68 2.73
CA GLN A 145 15.81 1.14 2.94
C GLN A 145 16.14 -0.04 2.00
N GLY A 146 15.19 -0.44 1.15
CA GLY A 146 15.28 -1.59 0.27
C GLY A 146 14.43 -2.77 0.76
N PHE A 147 14.37 -3.84 -0.03
CA PHE A 147 13.56 -5.01 0.33
C PHE A 147 14.11 -5.71 1.57
N ALA A 148 13.25 -5.91 2.57
CA ALA A 148 13.60 -6.56 3.83
C ALA A 148 14.10 -8.01 3.65
N VAL A 149 13.61 -8.70 2.62
CA VAL A 149 14.01 -10.07 2.29
C VAL A 149 14.73 -10.07 0.94
N PRO A 150 16.03 -10.37 0.88
CA PRO A 150 16.77 -10.37 -0.38
C PRO A 150 16.25 -11.46 -1.32
N ARG A 151 16.24 -11.15 -2.62
CA ARG A 151 15.87 -12.12 -3.66
C ARG A 151 16.99 -13.14 -3.83
N SER A 152 16.69 -14.43 -3.66
CA SER A 152 17.68 -15.49 -3.83
C SER A 152 18.12 -15.66 -5.29
N ALA A 153 19.33 -16.20 -5.50
CA ALA A 153 19.82 -16.57 -6.83
C ALA A 153 18.90 -17.62 -7.50
N GLU A 154 18.40 -18.57 -6.72
CA GLU A 154 17.42 -19.57 -7.13
C GLU A 154 16.14 -18.91 -7.67
N LEU A 155 15.54 -17.96 -6.94
CA LEU A 155 14.33 -17.27 -7.38
C LEU A 155 14.59 -16.45 -8.65
N THR A 156 15.80 -15.90 -8.81
CA THR A 156 16.21 -15.20 -10.03
C THR A 156 16.32 -16.16 -11.23
N GLN A 157 16.81 -17.38 -11.02
CA GLN A 157 16.84 -18.42 -12.06
C GLN A 157 15.43 -18.89 -12.44
N LEU A 158 14.56 -19.13 -11.46
CA LEU A 158 13.16 -19.51 -11.68
C LEU A 158 12.40 -18.44 -12.46
N LEU A 159 12.60 -17.15 -12.12
CA LEU A 159 12.01 -16.05 -12.87
C LEU A 159 12.40 -16.11 -14.35
N ARG A 160 13.70 -16.23 -14.65
CA ARG A 160 14.20 -16.32 -16.03
C ARG A 160 13.58 -17.51 -16.77
N ALA A 161 13.50 -18.66 -16.11
CA ALA A 161 12.92 -19.86 -16.71
C ALA A 161 11.40 -19.74 -16.94
N ALA A 162 10.67 -19.03 -16.07
CA ALA A 162 9.22 -18.91 -16.14
C ALA A 162 8.72 -17.89 -17.18
N VAL A 163 9.54 -16.87 -17.49
CA VAL A 163 9.19 -15.83 -18.49
C VAL A 163 9.74 -16.11 -19.88
N ALA A 164 10.56 -17.15 -20.04
CA ALA A 164 11.06 -17.57 -21.34
C ALA A 164 9.90 -17.92 -22.30
N PRO A 165 10.01 -17.65 -23.60
CA PRO A 165 8.95 -17.98 -24.58
C PRO A 165 8.52 -19.46 -24.52
N GLU A 166 9.49 -20.35 -24.31
CA GLU A 166 9.35 -21.81 -24.22
C GLU A 166 9.10 -22.33 -22.80
N ALA A 167 8.79 -21.45 -21.84
CA ALA A 167 8.60 -21.82 -20.44
C ALA A 167 7.49 -22.87 -20.25
N THR A 168 7.87 -24.03 -19.74
CA THR A 168 6.94 -25.12 -19.41
C THR A 168 5.99 -24.73 -18.27
N GLU A 169 4.85 -25.39 -18.20
CA GLU A 169 3.89 -25.19 -17.11
C GLU A 169 4.52 -25.50 -15.73
N ALA A 170 5.38 -26.52 -15.67
CA ALA A 170 6.12 -26.87 -14.46
C ALA A 170 7.08 -25.75 -14.01
N ALA A 171 7.80 -25.11 -14.94
CA ALA A 171 8.67 -23.98 -14.63
C ALA A 171 7.87 -22.77 -14.11
N ARG A 172 6.73 -22.47 -14.75
CA ARG A 172 5.82 -21.40 -14.33
C ARG A 172 5.27 -21.65 -12.92
N ARG A 173 4.83 -22.88 -12.62
CA ARG A 173 4.35 -23.27 -11.27
C ARG A 173 5.44 -23.17 -10.21
N ALA A 174 6.64 -23.67 -10.51
CA ALA A 174 7.78 -23.59 -9.58
C ALA A 174 8.13 -22.13 -9.24
N PHE A 175 8.19 -21.26 -10.25
CA PHE A 175 8.36 -19.84 -10.04
C PHE A 175 7.23 -19.22 -9.20
N ALA A 176 5.96 -19.46 -9.57
CA ALA A 176 4.82 -18.90 -8.86
C ALA A 176 4.81 -19.28 -7.38
N GLN A 177 5.08 -20.56 -7.06
CA GLN A 177 5.17 -21.04 -5.68
C GLN A 177 6.30 -20.35 -4.91
N ARG A 178 7.50 -20.29 -5.51
CA ARG A 178 8.68 -19.70 -4.84
C ARG A 178 8.54 -18.18 -4.69
N TRP A 179 7.98 -17.51 -5.68
CA TRP A 179 7.67 -16.08 -5.63
C TRP A 179 6.66 -15.79 -4.52
N SER A 180 5.57 -16.55 -4.48
CA SER A 180 4.52 -16.39 -3.47
C SER A 180 5.08 -16.50 -2.05
N GLY A 181 5.87 -17.54 -1.77
CA GLY A 181 6.49 -17.72 -0.44
C GLY A 181 7.60 -16.71 -0.12
N TRP A 182 8.22 -16.09 -1.12
CA TRP A 182 9.16 -14.98 -0.90
C TRP A 182 8.44 -13.69 -0.50
N VAL A 183 7.32 -13.38 -1.16
CA VAL A 183 6.51 -12.19 -0.83
C VAL A 183 5.79 -12.36 0.51
N GLU A 184 5.32 -13.57 0.84
CA GLU A 184 4.70 -13.88 2.13
C GLU A 184 5.58 -13.43 3.32
N GLN A 185 6.88 -13.69 3.26
CA GLN A 185 7.83 -13.27 4.30
C GLN A 185 7.85 -11.74 4.51
N MET A 186 7.56 -10.94 3.47
CA MET A 186 7.53 -9.49 3.59
C MET A 186 6.23 -8.96 4.19
N THR A 187 5.18 -9.78 4.23
CA THR A 187 3.90 -9.44 4.85
C THR A 187 3.87 -9.73 6.36
N ASP A 188 4.81 -10.55 6.84
CA ASP A 188 4.96 -10.89 8.26
C ASP A 188 5.38 -9.64 9.07
N PRO A 189 4.64 -9.26 10.12
CA PRO A 189 5.05 -8.21 11.06
C PRO A 189 6.43 -8.42 11.70
N ALA A 190 6.89 -9.66 11.85
CA ALA A 190 8.21 -9.98 12.41
C ALA A 190 9.36 -9.71 11.42
N CYS A 191 9.07 -9.56 10.13
CA CYS A 191 10.06 -9.19 9.12
C CYS A 191 10.46 -7.72 9.29
N PRO A 192 11.76 -7.37 9.20
CA PRO A 192 12.21 -5.99 9.26
C PRO A 192 11.40 -5.08 8.31
N PRO A 193 11.11 -3.84 8.70
CA PRO A 193 10.37 -2.94 7.84
C PRO A 193 11.24 -2.50 6.65
N GLU A 194 10.66 -2.53 5.46
CA GLU A 194 11.26 -1.95 4.24
C GLU A 194 11.28 -0.41 4.30
N TRP A 195 10.37 0.17 5.10
CA TRP A 195 10.18 1.60 5.25
C TRP A 195 10.47 2.01 6.69
N VAL A 196 11.33 3.01 6.87
CA VAL A 196 11.72 3.51 8.18
C VAL A 196 11.27 4.95 8.31
N GLU A 197 10.67 5.30 9.46
CA GLU A 197 10.29 6.67 9.76
C GLU A 197 11.55 7.56 9.72
N THR A 198 11.48 8.63 8.92
CA THR A 198 12.57 9.58 8.74
C THR A 198 12.65 10.44 10.00
N ALA A 199 13.83 10.49 10.62
CA ALA A 199 14.03 11.31 11.80
C ALA A 199 13.75 12.80 11.50
N ALA A 200 13.07 13.46 12.44
CA ALA A 200 12.78 14.89 12.39
C ALA A 200 14.06 15.75 12.37
#